data_AF-A0A950WAW2-F1
#
_entry.id   AF-A0A950WAW2-F1
#
_cell.length_a   1.000
_cell.length_b   1.000
_cell.length_c   1.000
_cell.angle_alpha   90.00
_cell.angle_beta   90.00
_cell.angle_gamma   90.00
#
_symmetry.space_group_name_H-M   'P 1'
#
loop_
_entity.id
_entity.type
_entity.pdbx_description
1 polymer ?
#
loop_
_entity_poly.entity_id
_entity_poly.type
_entity_poly.pdbx_seq_one_letter_code
_entity_poly.pdbx_strand_id
1 'polypeptide(L)'
;AILRYCVAHDCGRIVNPQSVDGQIQGGIAHGIGNALFELMRYDDAGQPLTTTLADYLLPTSPDVPDVEIIHVESPSPNNPLGAKGAGEGGAIPAAAAIISAIENALAPFAVTIDEAPLLPDRLCALIRACKAA
;
A
#
# COMPACT_ATOMS: atom_id res chain seq x y z
N ALA A 1 -6.58 0.02 12.11
CA ALA A 1 -5.11 0.06 12.24
C ALA A 1 -4.54 -1.23 11.67
N ILE A 2 -3.41 -1.15 10.97
CA ILE A 2 -2.68 -2.33 10.49
C ILE A 2 -1.93 -2.95 11.66
N LEU A 3 -2.18 -4.22 11.95
CA LEU A 3 -1.64 -4.89 13.15
C LEU A 3 -0.20 -5.40 12.97
N ARG A 4 0.15 -5.81 11.76
CA ARG A 4 1.48 -6.30 11.37
C ARG A 4 1.61 -6.16 9.86
N TYR A 5 2.78 -5.73 9.39
CA TYR A 5 3.10 -5.66 7.97
C TYR A 5 4.42 -6.39 7.70
N CYS A 6 4.41 -7.31 6.75
CA CYS A 6 5.59 -8.10 6.36
C CYS A 6 5.80 -7.98 4.86
N VAL A 7 7.05 -7.83 4.45
CA VAL A 7 7.45 -7.75 3.04
C VAL A 7 8.63 -8.67 2.79
N ALA A 8 8.50 -9.54 1.79
CA ALA A 8 9.62 -10.28 1.24
C ALA A 8 9.91 -9.70 -0.15
N HIS A 9 11.16 -9.31 -0.40
CA HIS A 9 11.55 -8.74 -1.69
C HIS A 9 12.88 -9.30 -2.17
N ASP A 10 13.08 -9.24 -3.48
CA ASP A 10 14.29 -9.69 -4.15
C ASP A 10 14.81 -8.64 -5.12
N CYS A 11 15.85 -7.92 -4.69
CA CYS A 11 16.56 -6.96 -5.53
C CYS A 11 17.90 -7.50 -6.06
N GLY A 12 18.03 -8.83 -6.18
CA GLY A 12 19.31 -9.47 -6.48
C GLY A 12 20.35 -9.14 -5.42
N ARG A 13 21.60 -8.91 -5.84
CA ARG A 13 22.68 -8.52 -4.91
C ARG A 13 22.37 -7.17 -4.27
N ILE A 14 22.28 -7.15 -2.94
CA ILE A 14 22.11 -5.91 -2.17
C ILE A 14 23.41 -5.12 -2.14
N VAL A 15 23.37 -3.87 -2.61
CA VAL A 15 24.55 -2.97 -2.61
C VAL A 15 24.73 -2.31 -1.24
N ASN A 16 23.65 -1.77 -0.67
CA ASN A 16 23.63 -1.17 0.66
C ASN A 16 22.32 -1.56 1.37
N PRO A 17 22.38 -2.45 2.39
CA PRO A 17 21.19 -2.91 3.10
C PRO A 17 20.38 -1.78 3.74
N GLN A 18 21.04 -0.83 4.40
CA GLN A 18 20.36 0.28 5.08
C GLN A 18 19.57 1.17 4.10
N SER A 19 20.13 1.42 2.92
CA SER A 19 19.43 2.16 1.86
C SER A 19 18.24 1.39 1.33
N VAL A 20 18.37 0.08 1.15
CA VAL A 20 17.28 -0.78 0.68
C VAL A 20 16.16 -0.84 1.72
N ASP A 21 16.47 -1.05 2.99
CA ASP A 21 15.49 -1.04 4.09
C ASP A 21 14.71 0.29 4.11
N GLY A 22 15.41 1.42 3.95
CA GLY A 22 14.78 2.74 3.88
C GLY A 22 13.86 2.91 2.67
N GLN A 23 14.22 2.38 1.51
CA GLN A 23 13.37 2.40 0.31
C GLN A 23 12.11 1.54 0.51
N ILE A 24 12.26 0.35 1.09
CA ILE A 24 11.14 -0.54 1.35
C ILE A 24 10.18 0.10 2.37
N GLN A 25 10.69 0.66 3.46
CA GLN A 25 9.89 1.37 4.46
C GLN A 25 9.14 2.57 3.85
N GLY A 26 9.84 3.42 3.08
CA GLY A 26 9.24 4.57 2.43
C GLY A 26 8.20 4.19 1.38
N GLY A 27 8.48 3.14 0.59
CA GLY A 27 7.55 2.59 -0.37
C GLY A 27 6.27 2.07 0.28
N ILE A 28 6.39 1.37 1.43
CA ILE A 28 5.22 0.90 2.18
C ILE A 28 4.41 2.05 2.74
N ALA A 29 5.05 3.12 3.22
CA ALA A 29 4.32 4.32 3.67
C ALA A 29 3.49 4.93 2.53
N HIS A 30 4.06 5.11 1.33
CA HIS A 30 3.30 5.55 0.15
C HIS A 30 2.21 4.56 -0.25
N GLY A 31 2.50 3.26 -0.15
CA GLY A 31 1.56 2.19 -0.45
C GLY A 31 0.34 2.19 0.47
N ILE A 32 0.54 2.41 1.77
CA ILE A 32 -0.53 2.59 2.77
C ILE A 32 -1.35 3.84 2.44
N GLY A 33 -0.69 4.94 2.11
CA GLY A 33 -1.33 6.18 1.67
C GLY A 33 -2.26 5.93 0.48
N ASN A 34 -1.74 5.35 -0.60
CA ASN A 34 -2.50 5.02 -1.80
C ASN A 34 -3.66 4.03 -1.53
N ALA A 35 -3.49 3.10 -0.59
CA ALA A 35 -4.49 2.09 -0.28
C ALA A 35 -5.67 2.62 0.55
N LEU A 36 -5.44 3.58 1.46
CA LEU A 36 -6.40 3.89 2.53
C LEU A 36 -6.69 5.39 2.71
N PHE A 37 -5.89 6.30 2.15
CA PHE A 37 -5.95 7.72 2.49
C PHE A 37 -5.96 8.67 1.28
N GLU A 38 -5.02 8.49 0.36
CA GLU A 38 -4.68 9.48 -0.67
C GLU A 38 -5.66 9.44 -1.87
N LEU A 39 -6.51 10.47 -2.00
CA LEU A 39 -7.48 10.57 -3.09
C LEU A 39 -7.48 11.96 -3.74
N MET A 40 -7.19 12.02 -5.04
CA MET A 40 -7.35 13.22 -5.86
C MET A 40 -8.77 13.30 -6.40
N ARG A 41 -9.59 14.19 -5.84
CA ARG A 41 -10.98 14.39 -6.24
C ARG A 41 -11.10 15.54 -7.23
N TYR A 42 -11.99 15.37 -8.21
CA TYR A 42 -12.41 16.40 -9.15
C TYR A 42 -13.93 16.51 -9.15
N ASP A 43 -14.47 17.70 -9.39
CA ASP A 43 -15.90 17.87 -9.65
C ASP A 43 -16.26 17.59 -11.13
N ASP A 44 -17.55 17.67 -11.45
CA ASP A 44 -18.07 17.41 -12.81
C ASP A 44 -17.56 18.41 -13.86
N ALA A 45 -17.03 19.57 -13.42
CA ALA A 45 -16.41 20.57 -14.29
C ALA A 45 -14.87 20.38 -14.42
N GLY A 46 -14.32 19.35 -13.78
CA GLY A 46 -12.89 19.05 -13.78
C GLY A 46 -12.07 19.96 -12.86
N GLN A 47 -12.70 20.65 -11.90
CA GLN A 47 -11.96 21.40 -10.88
C GLN A 47 -11.39 20.46 -9.83
N PRO A 48 -10.10 20.58 -9.45
CA PRO A 48 -9.53 19.79 -8.37
C PRO A 48 -10.15 20.23 -7.04
N LEU A 49 -10.75 19.27 -6.33
CA LEU A 49 -11.31 19.47 -4.99
C LEU A 49 -10.27 19.17 -3.91
N THR A 50 -9.35 18.25 -4.17
CA THR A 50 -8.26 17.91 -3.25
C THR A 50 -7.04 18.77 -3.56
N THR A 51 -6.88 19.90 -2.86
CA THR A 51 -5.83 20.90 -3.18
C THR A 51 -4.93 21.27 -2.02
N THR A 52 -5.19 20.73 -0.83
CA THR A 52 -4.40 20.97 0.38
C THR A 52 -4.05 19.66 1.07
N LEU A 53 -3.10 19.68 2.00
CA LEU A 53 -2.80 18.52 2.86
C LEU A 53 -3.89 18.23 3.90
N ALA A 54 -4.90 19.12 4.05
CA ALA A 54 -6.08 18.83 4.84
C ALA A 54 -7.06 17.92 4.07
N ASP A 55 -7.01 17.98 2.73
CA ASP A 55 -7.88 17.20 1.84
C ASP A 55 -7.16 15.96 1.30
N TYR A 56 -5.85 16.06 1.02
CA TYR A 56 -4.98 14.97 0.60
C TYR A 56 -4.31 14.36 1.82
N LEU A 57 -4.97 13.38 2.43
CA LEU A 57 -4.53 12.77 3.67
C LEU A 57 -3.27 11.92 3.42
N LEU A 58 -2.11 12.46 3.78
CA LEU A 58 -0.87 11.69 3.83
C LEU A 58 -0.84 10.85 5.11
N PRO A 59 -0.36 9.60 5.05
CA PRO A 59 -0.17 8.79 6.24
C PRO A 59 0.86 9.45 7.17
N THR A 60 0.57 9.42 8.46
CA THR A 60 1.43 9.94 9.52
C THR A 60 2.12 8.79 10.27
N SER A 61 2.98 9.10 11.23
CA SER A 61 3.77 8.09 11.97
C SER A 61 2.90 7.00 12.62
N PRO A 62 1.74 7.32 13.25
CA PRO A 62 0.85 6.30 13.81
C PRO A 62 0.12 5.44 12.77
N ASP A 63 0.05 5.87 11.51
CA ASP A 63 -0.63 5.14 10.43
C ASP A 63 0.27 4.06 9.81
N VAL A 64 1.59 4.23 9.91
CA VAL A 64 2.60 3.31 9.36
C VAL A 64 3.15 2.42 10.47
N PRO A 65 2.89 1.10 10.45
CA PRO A 65 3.39 0.18 11.48
C PRO A 65 4.89 -0.08 11.30
N ASP A 66 5.50 -0.72 12.30
CA ASP A 66 6.79 -1.38 12.13
C ASP A 66 6.67 -2.47 11.04
N VAL A 67 7.63 -2.47 10.11
CA VAL A 67 7.65 -3.39 8.97
C VAL A 67 8.69 -4.48 9.19
N GLU A 68 8.27 -5.73 9.03
CA GLU A 68 9.17 -6.88 8.95
C GLU A 68 9.68 -7.05 7.52
N ILE A 69 10.96 -6.77 7.30
CA ILE A 69 11.61 -6.84 5.98
C ILE A 69 12.41 -8.14 5.86
N ILE A 70 12.09 -8.92 4.83
CA ILE A 70 12.76 -10.18 4.49
C ILE A 70 13.47 -10.01 3.15
N HIS A 71 14.80 -10.06 3.20
CA HIS A 71 15.66 -10.00 2.02
C HIS A 71 15.82 -11.39 1.39
N VAL A 72 15.46 -11.50 0.11
CA VAL A 72 15.74 -12.67 -0.73
C VAL A 72 16.71 -12.24 -1.83
N GLU A 73 17.81 -12.95 -2.03
CA GLU A 73 18.81 -12.56 -3.04
C GLU A 73 18.90 -13.61 -4.16
N SER A 74 18.34 -13.28 -5.33
CA SER A 74 18.57 -14.03 -6.58
C SER A 74 19.32 -13.14 -7.58
N PRO A 75 20.66 -13.23 -7.65
CA PRO A 75 21.46 -12.33 -8.49
C PRO A 75 21.04 -12.32 -9.97
N SER A 76 21.01 -11.14 -10.57
CA SER A 76 20.70 -10.97 -11.99
C SER A 76 21.88 -11.44 -12.87
N PRO A 77 21.66 -12.28 -13.90
CA PRO A 77 22.71 -12.63 -14.86
C PRO A 77 23.00 -11.49 -15.85
N ASN A 78 22.18 -10.43 -15.88
CA ASN A 78 22.17 -9.41 -16.93
C ASN A 78 23.04 -8.19 -16.60
N ASN A 79 23.70 -8.15 -15.44
CA ASN A 79 24.62 -7.08 -15.09
C ASN A 79 25.75 -7.62 -14.20
N PRO A 80 26.96 -7.02 -14.26
CA PRO A 80 28.14 -7.54 -13.56
C PRO A 80 28.02 -7.48 -12.02
N LEU A 81 27.09 -6.67 -11.48
CA LEU A 81 26.86 -6.58 -10.05
C LEU A 81 25.89 -7.64 -9.54
N GLY A 82 25.08 -8.25 -10.40
CA GLY A 82 23.99 -9.13 -10.00
C GLY A 82 22.80 -8.40 -9.34
N ALA A 83 22.74 -7.08 -9.42
CA ALA A 83 21.72 -6.27 -8.76
C ALA A 83 20.43 -6.15 -9.59
N LYS A 84 19.31 -5.86 -8.94
CA LYS A 84 18.02 -5.47 -9.55
C LYS A 84 17.51 -4.19 -8.86
N GLY A 85 16.41 -3.63 -9.37
CA GLY A 85 15.74 -2.49 -8.73
C GLY A 85 15.11 -2.87 -7.39
N ALA A 86 15.12 -1.94 -6.43
CA ALA A 86 14.51 -2.11 -5.10
C ALA A 86 13.51 -1.00 -4.74
N GLY A 87 13.59 0.17 -5.38
CA GLY A 87 12.93 1.40 -4.92
C GLY A 87 11.40 1.32 -4.85
N GLU A 88 10.76 0.53 -5.71
CA GLU A 88 9.30 0.43 -5.78
C GLU A 88 8.76 -0.83 -5.08
N GLY A 89 9.65 -1.69 -4.55
CA GLY A 89 9.28 -2.99 -3.99
C GLY A 89 8.35 -2.91 -2.78
N GLY A 90 8.40 -1.81 -2.02
CA GLY A 90 7.48 -1.54 -0.91
C GLY A 90 6.13 -0.96 -1.34
N ALA A 91 6.07 -0.22 -2.46
CA ALA A 91 4.90 0.54 -2.87
C ALA A 91 3.93 -0.27 -3.74
N ILE A 92 4.46 -0.95 -4.76
CA ILE A 92 3.65 -1.66 -5.77
C ILE A 92 2.66 -2.67 -5.16
N PRO A 93 3.08 -3.59 -4.27
CA PRO A 93 2.16 -4.63 -3.77
C PRO A 93 1.24 -4.16 -2.64
N ALA A 94 1.47 -2.97 -2.08
CA ALA A 94 0.89 -2.58 -0.81
C ALA A 94 -0.64 -2.49 -0.84
N ALA A 95 -1.21 -1.80 -1.83
CA ALA A 95 -2.66 -1.67 -1.95
C ALA A 95 -3.35 -3.02 -2.10
N ALA A 96 -2.81 -3.90 -2.95
CA ALA A 96 -3.34 -5.24 -3.14
C ALA A 96 -3.29 -6.08 -1.85
N ALA A 97 -2.17 -6.03 -1.10
CA ALA A 97 -2.01 -6.76 0.15
C ALA A 97 -3.00 -6.25 1.23
N ILE A 98 -3.16 -4.93 1.34
CA ILE A 98 -4.07 -4.30 2.31
C ILE A 98 -5.52 -4.63 1.97
N ILE A 99 -5.93 -4.46 0.70
CA ILE A 99 -7.29 -4.77 0.25
C ILE A 99 -7.61 -6.25 0.48
N SER A 100 -6.70 -7.16 0.10
CA SER A 100 -6.89 -8.59 0.33
C SER A 100 -7.06 -8.94 1.81
N ALA A 101 -6.34 -8.25 2.71
CA ALA A 101 -6.50 -8.43 4.15
C ALA A 101 -7.86 -7.94 4.65
N ILE A 102 -8.39 -6.85 4.08
CA ILE A 102 -9.72 -6.31 4.42
C ILE A 102 -10.82 -7.22 3.90
N GLU A 103 -10.74 -7.70 2.65
CA GLU A 103 -11.68 -8.68 2.09
C GLU A 103 -11.68 -9.97 2.93
N ASN A 104 -10.50 -10.46 3.34
CA ASN A 104 -10.40 -11.62 4.21
C ASN A 104 -11.08 -11.39 5.57
N ALA A 105 -10.88 -10.23 6.19
CA ALA A 105 -11.56 -9.86 7.44
C ALA A 105 -13.08 -9.72 7.28
N LEU A 106 -13.54 -9.39 6.07
CA LEU A 106 -14.96 -9.25 5.71
C LEU A 106 -15.53 -10.47 4.98
N ALA A 107 -14.86 -11.63 5.01
CA ALA A 107 -15.34 -12.84 4.37
C ALA A 107 -16.82 -13.19 4.70
N PRO A 108 -17.32 -13.02 5.95
CA PRO A 108 -18.74 -13.25 6.26
C PRO A 108 -19.72 -12.32 5.52
N PHE A 109 -19.24 -11.19 5.01
CA PHE A 109 -20.03 -10.21 4.26
C PHE A 109 -19.87 -10.36 2.73
N ALA A 110 -19.01 -11.28 2.26
CA ALA A 110 -18.75 -11.53 0.84
C ALA A 110 -18.51 -10.25 0.02
N VAL A 111 -17.81 -9.27 0.61
CA VAL A 111 -17.50 -7.99 -0.03
C VAL A 111 -16.33 -8.18 -1.00
N THR A 112 -16.46 -7.60 -2.19
CA THR A 112 -15.36 -7.44 -3.15
C THR A 112 -15.01 -5.95 -3.25
N ILE A 113 -13.71 -5.64 -3.22
CA ILE A 113 -13.17 -4.28 -3.30
C ILE A 113 -12.29 -4.19 -4.56
N ASP A 114 -12.73 -3.39 -5.52
CA ASP A 114 -12.08 -3.19 -6.82
C ASP A 114 -11.49 -1.79 -7.01
N GLU A 115 -11.57 -0.95 -5.98
CA GLU A 115 -11.13 0.45 -6.00
C GLU A 115 -10.23 0.77 -4.79
N ALA A 116 -9.20 1.59 -5.04
CA ALA A 116 -8.34 2.19 -4.02
C ALA A 116 -8.25 3.71 -4.26
N PRO A 117 -8.13 4.53 -3.20
CA PRO A 117 -8.11 4.15 -1.78
C PRO A 117 -9.48 3.70 -1.25
N LEU A 118 -9.46 2.78 -0.28
CA LEU A 118 -10.67 2.33 0.41
C LEU A 118 -10.97 3.23 1.62
N LEU A 119 -11.84 4.21 1.41
CA LEU A 119 -12.26 5.14 2.48
C LEU A 119 -13.25 4.50 3.46
N PRO A 120 -13.31 4.96 4.73
CA PRO A 120 -14.18 4.37 5.76
C PRO A 120 -15.68 4.38 5.41
N ASP A 121 -16.17 5.43 4.75
CA ASP A 121 -17.56 5.56 4.31
C ASP A 121 -17.90 4.53 3.22
N ARG A 122 -16.99 4.31 2.27
CA ARG A 122 -17.12 3.27 1.24
C ARG A 122 -17.15 1.88 1.87
N LEU A 123 -16.25 1.60 2.81
CA LEU A 123 -16.23 0.34 3.54
C LEU A 123 -17.54 0.10 4.30
N CYS A 124 -18.05 1.12 5.00
CA CYS A 124 -19.34 1.05 5.69
C CYS A 124 -20.51 0.79 4.72
N ALA A 125 -20.50 1.42 3.55
CA ALA A 125 -21.52 1.22 2.52
C ALA A 125 -21.52 -0.22 2.01
N LEU A 126 -20.35 -0.79 1.72
CA LEU A 126 -20.19 -2.19 1.29
C LEU A 126 -20.74 -3.18 2.34
N ILE A 127 -20.41 -2.97 3.61
CA ILE A 127 -20.91 -3.82 4.72
C ILE A 127 -22.44 -3.72 4.87
N ARG A 128 -23.01 -2.51 4.71
CA ARG A 128 -24.47 -2.30 4.81
C ARG A 128 -25.22 -2.93 3.65
N ALA A 129 -24.69 -2.84 2.44
CA ALA A 129 -25.29 -3.45 1.25
C ALA A 129 -25.42 -4.98 1.40
N CYS A 130 -24.42 -5.64 2.00
CA CYS A 130 -24.49 -7.07 2.31
C CYS A 130 -25.63 -7.41 3.29
N LYS A 131 -25.82 -6.64 4.37
CA LYS A 131 -26.88 -6.90 5.37
C LYS A 131 -28.31 -6.74 4.85
N ALA A 132 -28.49 -6.08 3.71
CA ALA A 132 -29.79 -5.86 3.09
C ALA A 132 -30.20 -6.99 2.12
N ALA A 133 -29.26 -7.88 1.77
CA ALA A 133 -29.48 -9.06 0.94
C ALA A 133 -29.74 -10.30 1.80
#